data_AF-A0A7Y0PLS7-F1
#
_entry.id   AF-A0A7Y0PLS7-F1
#
_cell.length_a   1.000
_cell.length_b   1.000
_cell.length_c   1.000
_cell.angle_alpha   90.00
_cell.angle_beta   90.00
_cell.angle_gamma   90.00
#
_symmetry.space_group_name_H-M   'P 1'
#
loop_
_entity.id
_entity.type
_entity.pdbx_description
1 polymer ?
#
loop_
_entity_poly.entity_id
_entity_poly.type
_entity_poly.pdbx_seq_one_letter_code
_entity_poly.pdbx_strand_id
1 'polypeptide(L)'
;MRYLGITFDFGDYHYIADALEDHAKYFNKKSSMYLLDDIGLLESFFKFIDRTTFSRVILYDFKELGSWENFKYFSRLCRSYNLEFSILKQDIHSDVAIEVDYLLNVI
;
A
#
# COMPACT_ATOMS: atom_id res chain seq x y z
N MET A 1 17.08 -1.75 -0.59
CA MET A 1 15.77 -1.09 -0.71
C MET A 1 14.81 -1.65 0.33
N ARG A 2 13.96 -0.79 0.88
CA ARG A 2 13.00 -1.05 1.96
C ARG A 2 11.57 -1.06 1.40
N TYR A 3 10.62 -1.58 2.17
CA TYR A 3 9.20 -1.37 1.90
C TYR A 3 8.72 -0.10 2.60
N LEU A 4 7.83 0.64 1.92
CA LEU A 4 7.16 1.82 2.43
C LEU A 4 5.79 1.40 2.93
N GLY A 5 5.69 1.15 4.24
CA GLY A 5 4.42 0.84 4.86
C GLY A 5 3.62 2.11 5.09
N ILE A 6 2.39 2.12 4.60
CA ILE A 6 1.45 3.23 4.78
C ILE A 6 0.20 2.68 5.41
N THR A 7 -0.34 3.42 6.37
CA THR A 7 -1.68 3.16 6.88
C THR A 7 -2.43 4.47 7.07
N PHE A 8 -3.75 4.38 6.94
CA PHE A 8 -4.68 5.47 7.24
C PHE A 8 -5.50 5.16 8.51
N ASP A 9 -5.24 4.02 9.15
CA ASP A 9 -5.95 3.54 10.33
C ASP A 9 -5.16 3.86 11.60
N PHE A 10 -5.59 4.90 12.32
CA PHE A 10 -5.01 5.27 13.60
C PHE A 10 -5.30 4.23 14.69
N GLY A 11 -6.47 3.58 14.64
CA GLY A 11 -6.93 2.66 15.68
C GLY A 11 -6.09 1.40 15.74
N ASP A 12 -5.71 0.88 14.58
CA ASP A 12 -4.95 -0.37 14.45
C ASP A 12 -3.48 -0.17 14.05
N TYR A 13 -2.96 1.06 14.13
CA TYR A 13 -1.59 1.40 13.67
C TYR A 13 -0.51 0.42 14.14
N HIS A 14 -0.50 0.08 15.44
CA HIS A 14 0.53 -0.81 16.00
C HIS A 14 0.43 -2.23 15.43
N TYR A 15 -0.79 -2.77 15.33
CA TYR A 15 -1.02 -4.08 14.75
C TYR A 15 -0.63 -4.12 13.27
N ILE A 16 -1.01 -3.08 12.51
CA ILE A 16 -0.67 -2.94 11.11
C ILE A 16 0.85 -2.81 10.92
N ALA A 17 1.52 -2.01 11.75
CA ALA A 17 2.98 -1.85 11.71
C ALA A 17 3.70 -3.18 11.94
N ASP A 18 3.28 -3.95 12.93
CA ASP A 18 3.85 -5.27 13.22
C ASP A 18 3.62 -6.24 12.05
N ALA A 19 2.40 -6.27 11.49
CA ALA A 19 2.07 -7.13 10.36
C ALA A 19 2.86 -6.79 9.08
N LEU A 20 3.03 -5.49 8.79
CA LEU A 20 3.79 -5.03 7.62
C LEU A 20 5.30 -5.28 7.81
N GLU A 21 5.82 -5.15 9.03
CA GLU A 21 7.21 -5.47 9.33
C GLU A 21 7.48 -6.98 9.22
N ASP A 22 6.59 -7.84 9.72
CA ASP A 22 6.72 -9.29 9.58
C ASP A 22 6.63 -9.74 8.11
N HIS A 23 5.74 -9.13 7.33
CA HIS A 23 5.72 -9.33 5.88
C HIS A 23 7.04 -8.93 5.23
N ALA A 24 7.61 -7.77 5.58
CA ALA A 24 8.90 -7.34 5.04
C ALA A 24 10.04 -8.31 5.40
N LYS A 25 10.08 -8.82 6.64
CA LYS A 25 11.07 -9.81 7.09
C LYS A 25 11.01 -11.10 6.28
N TYR A 26 9.82 -11.57 5.91
CA TYR A 26 9.66 -12.77 5.06
C TYR A 26 10.42 -12.65 3.73
N PHE A 27 10.53 -11.44 3.17
CA PHE A 27 11.27 -11.16 1.94
C PHE A 27 12.70 -10.64 2.19
N ASN A 28 13.22 -10.77 3.41
CA ASN A 28 14.52 -10.22 3.84
C ASN A 28 14.64 -8.70 3.54
N LYS A 29 13.54 -7.98 3.73
CA LYS A 29 13.44 -6.52 3.63
C LYS A 29 13.18 -5.92 5.00
N LYS A 30 13.45 -4.62 5.13
CA LYS A 30 12.98 -3.80 6.24
C LYS A 30 11.79 -2.98 5.78
N SER A 31 10.83 -2.70 6.64
CA SER A 31 9.82 -1.69 6.38
C SER A 31 10.19 -0.34 7.01
N SER A 32 9.55 0.71 6.52
CA SER A 32 9.40 1.99 7.24
C SER A 32 7.92 2.31 7.26
N MET A 33 7.36 2.49 8.44
CA MET A 33 5.92 2.69 8.65
C MET A 33 5.56 4.17 8.76
N TYR A 34 4.54 4.59 8.03
CA TYR A 34 4.00 5.94 8.03
C TYR A 34 2.49 5.90 8.19
N LEU A 35 1.99 6.71 9.11
CA LEU A 35 0.58 6.97 9.29
C LEU A 35 0.23 8.26 8.56
N LEU A 36 -0.80 8.23 7.72
CA LEU A 36 -1.31 9.40 7.02
C LEU A 36 -2.77 9.62 7.44
N ASP A 37 -3.14 10.87 7.73
CA ASP A 37 -4.50 11.20 8.16
C ASP A 37 -5.52 11.14 7.00
N ASP A 38 -5.06 11.30 5.76
CA ASP A 38 -5.91 11.33 4.57
C ASP A 38 -5.14 10.89 3.31
N ILE A 39 -5.85 10.25 2.37
CA ILE A 39 -5.28 9.77 1.11
C ILE A 39 -4.80 10.91 0.20
N GLY A 40 -5.41 12.09 0.29
CA GLY A 40 -4.98 13.28 -0.46
C GLY A 40 -3.57 13.76 -0.08
N LEU A 41 -3.05 13.35 1.07
CA LEU A 41 -1.67 13.65 1.48
C LEU A 41 -0.62 12.78 0.79
N LEU A 42 -1.03 11.67 0.16
CA LEU A 42 -0.13 10.66 -0.37
C LEU A 42 0.78 11.21 -1.48
N GLU A 43 0.26 12.07 -2.36
CA GLU A 43 1.08 12.69 -3.42
C GLU A 43 2.15 13.61 -2.84
N SER A 44 1.76 14.46 -1.89
CA SER A 44 2.71 15.33 -1.20
C SER A 44 3.77 14.49 -0.48
N PHE A 45 3.36 13.44 0.21
CA PHE A 45 4.26 12.50 0.87
C PHE A 45 5.26 11.88 -0.12
N PHE A 46 4.81 11.37 -1.27
CA PHE A 46 5.68 10.80 -2.29
C PHE A 46 6.68 11.80 -2.88
N LYS A 47 6.36 13.09 -2.90
CA LYS A 47 7.30 14.16 -3.32
C LYS A 47 8.43 14.36 -2.31
N PHE A 48 8.17 14.19 -1.01
CA PHE A 48 9.14 14.44 0.06
C PHE A 48 10.02 13.24 0.42
N ILE A 49 9.53 12.02 0.22
CA ILE A 49 10.35 10.83 0.51
C ILE A 49 11.47 10.64 -0.53
N ASP A 50 12.60 10.10 -0.06
CA ASP A 50 13.60 9.56 -0.96
C ASP A 50 13.12 8.22 -1.53
N ARG A 51 12.55 8.27 -2.73
CA ARG A 51 12.02 7.10 -3.44
C ARG A 51 13.10 6.08 -3.81
N THR A 52 14.37 6.47 -3.89
CA THR A 52 15.45 5.50 -4.19
C THR A 52 15.69 4.51 -3.05
N THR A 53 15.24 4.86 -1.84
CA THR A 53 15.29 4.00 -0.66
C THR A 53 14.22 2.91 -0.68
N PHE A 54 13.09 3.13 -1.37
CA PHE A 54 11.91 2.27 -1.32
C PHE A 54 11.68 1.53 -2.63
N SER A 55 11.42 0.22 -2.55
CA SER A 55 11.09 -0.58 -3.73
C SER A 55 9.60 -0.78 -3.93
N ARG A 56 8.80 -0.68 -2.86
CA ARG A 56 7.38 -1.03 -2.87
C ARG A 56 6.62 -0.34 -1.74
N VAL A 57 5.41 0.10 -2.02
CA VAL A 57 4.43 0.58 -1.04
C VAL A 57 3.59 -0.60 -0.54
N ILE A 58 3.39 -0.73 0.76
CA ILE A 58 2.55 -1.79 1.34
C ILE A 58 1.44 -1.16 2.19
N LEU A 59 0.19 -1.54 1.88
CA LEU A 59 -0.98 -1.27 2.71
C LEU A 59 -1.41 -2.56 3.39
N TYR A 60 -2.03 -2.45 4.56
CA TYR A 60 -2.53 -3.63 5.24
C TYR A 60 -3.87 -4.07 4.65
N ASP A 61 -4.88 -3.20 4.59
CA ASP A 61 -6.24 -3.54 4.13
C ASP A 61 -6.70 -2.60 3.01
N PHE A 62 -7.38 -3.15 2.00
CA PHE A 62 -8.02 -2.35 0.96
C PHE A 62 -9.05 -1.36 1.53
N LYS A 63 -9.70 -1.72 2.65
CA LYS A 63 -10.69 -0.88 3.32
C LYS A 63 -10.10 0.46 3.81
N GLU A 64 -8.79 0.54 4.05
CA GLU A 64 -8.12 1.80 4.42
C GLU A 64 -8.27 2.89 3.34
N LEU A 65 -8.46 2.50 2.08
CA LEU A 65 -8.67 3.43 0.97
C LEU A 65 -10.11 3.93 0.91
N GLY A 66 -11.06 3.28 1.59
CA GLY A 66 -12.46 3.68 1.71
C GLY A 66 -13.32 3.59 0.44
N SER A 67 -12.73 3.67 -0.76
CA SER A 67 -13.47 3.61 -2.02
C SER A 67 -12.63 3.12 -3.21
N TRP A 68 -13.31 2.68 -4.27
CA TRP A 68 -12.68 2.27 -5.52
C TRP A 68 -11.97 3.43 -6.24
N GLU A 69 -12.51 4.64 -6.17
CA GLU A 69 -11.86 5.82 -6.77
C GLU A 69 -10.55 6.17 -6.06
N ASN A 70 -10.51 6.02 -4.74
CA ASN A 70 -9.29 6.17 -3.96
C ASN A 70 -8.24 5.11 -4.31
N PHE A 71 -8.65 3.88 -4.59
CA PHE A 71 -7.73 2.85 -5.10
C PHE A 71 -7.17 3.17 -6.49
N LYS A 72 -8.00 3.65 -7.43
CA LYS A 72 -7.52 4.11 -8.74
C LYS A 72 -6.54 5.27 -8.59
N TYR A 73 -6.84 6.23 -7.70
CA TYR A 73 -5.94 7.33 -7.39
C TYR A 73 -4.61 6.83 -6.84
N PHE A 74 -4.64 5.97 -5.81
CA PHE A 74 -3.48 5.35 -5.19
C PHE A 74 -2.59 4.59 -6.20
N SER A 75 -3.18 3.71 -7.00
CA SER A 75 -2.45 2.89 -7.97
C SER A 75 -1.83 3.73 -9.08
N ARG A 76 -2.56 4.72 -9.61
CA ARG A 76 -2.04 5.69 -10.58
C ARG A 76 -0.88 6.49 -10.00
N LEU A 77 -0.99 6.89 -8.74
CA LEU A 77 0.05 7.65 -8.05
C LEU A 77 1.31 6.79 -7.83
N CYS A 78 1.18 5.55 -7.35
CA CYS A 78 2.32 4.65 -7.23
C CYS A 78 3.02 4.49 -8.59
N ARG A 79 2.27 4.28 -9.67
CA ARG A 79 2.80 4.17 -11.03
C ARG A 79 3.50 5.45 -11.49
N SER A 80 2.92 6.64 -11.27
CA SER A 80 3.52 7.91 -11.71
C SER A 80 4.85 8.21 -11.00
N TYR A 81 5.05 7.67 -9.81
CA TYR A 81 6.29 7.78 -9.03
C TYR A 81 7.21 6.55 -9.19
N ASN A 82 6.90 5.62 -10.10
CA ASN A 82 7.66 4.38 -10.33
C ASN A 82 7.83 3.54 -9.06
N LEU A 83 6.75 3.44 -8.27
CA LEU A 83 6.66 2.63 -7.07
C LEU A 83 5.71 1.46 -7.34
N GLU A 84 6.16 0.24 -7.07
CA GLU A 84 5.26 -0.90 -6.97
C GLU A 84 4.40 -0.79 -5.71
N PHE A 85 3.25 -1.46 -5.67
CA PHE A 85 2.45 -1.53 -4.44
C PHE A 85 1.92 -2.94 -4.16
N SER A 86 1.56 -3.20 -2.90
CA SER A 86 0.84 -4.41 -2.47
C SER A 86 -0.13 -4.07 -1.35
N ILE A 87 -1.22 -4.84 -1.28
CA ILE A 87 -2.22 -4.76 -0.21
C ILE A 87 -2.28 -6.16 0.41
N LEU A 88 -2.01 -6.31 1.70
CA LEU A 88 -1.82 -7.63 2.33
C LEU A 88 -3.13 -8.37 2.57
N LYS A 89 -4.10 -7.69 3.19
CA LYS A 89 -5.43 -8.20 3.49
C LYS A 89 -6.32 -7.88 2.30
N GLN A 90 -6.52 -8.90 1.49
CA GLN A 90 -7.48 -8.89 0.40
C GLN A 90 -8.66 -9.76 0.83
N ASP A 91 -9.62 -9.17 1.55
CA ASP A 91 -10.94 -9.79 1.77
C ASP A 91 -11.71 -9.72 0.44
N ILE A 92 -11.28 -10.47 -0.58
CA ILE A 92 -12.04 -10.68 -1.80
C ILE A 92 -13.05 -11.79 -1.51
N HIS A 93 -13.94 -11.57 -0.55
CA HIS A 93 -15.18 -12.35 -0.43
C HIS A 93 -16.16 -11.85 -1.50
N SER A 94 -15.77 -12.06 -2.75
CA SER A 94 -16.63 -11.85 -3.89
C SER A 94 -17.08 -13.22 -4.36
N ASP A 95 -18.36 -13.55 -4.12
CA ASP A 95 -19.07 -14.61 -4.86
C ASP A 95 -19.14 -14.31 -6.36
N VAL A 96 -18.54 -13.21 -6.82
CA VAL A 96 -18.28 -12.88 -8.21
C VAL A 96 -16.80 -13.09 -8.49
N ALA A 97 -16.47 -13.95 -9.45
CA ALA A 97 -15.12 -14.10 -9.96
C ALA A 97 -14.62 -12.73 -10.45
N ILE A 98 -13.78 -12.06 -9.65
CA ILE A 98 -13.01 -10.92 -10.13
C ILE A 98 -11.92 -11.54 -11.01
N GLU A 99 -12.05 -11.36 -12.32
CA GLU A 99 -11.04 -11.76 -13.29
C GLU A 99 -9.70 -11.21 -12.83
N VAL A 100 -8.81 -12.13 -12.43
CA VAL A 100 -7.45 -11.85 -11.97
C VAL A 100 -6.67 -11.03 -13.04
N ASP A 101 -7.12 -11.06 -14.29
CA ASP A 101 -6.65 -10.25 -15.40
C ASP A 101 -6.76 -8.74 -15.18
N TYR A 102 -7.67 -8.24 -14.33
CA TYR A 102 -7.73 -6.81 -14.00
C TYR A 102 -6.60 -6.36 -13.07
N LEU A 103 -6.07 -7.26 -12.24
CA LEU A 103 -4.93 -6.99 -11.36
C LEU A 103 -3.58 -7.28 -12.06
N LEU A 104 -3.55 -8.23 -12.99
CA LEU A 104 -2.34 -8.66 -13.70
C LEU A 104 -1.94 -7.77 -14.89
N ASN A 105 -2.82 -6.91 -15.40
CA ASN A 105 -2.49 -5.97 -16.49
C ASN A 105 -1.70 -4.72 -16.05
N VAL A 106 -1.17 -4.70 -14.82
CA VAL A 106 -0.33 -3.61 -14.26
C VAL A 106 1.08 -4.12 -13.94
N ILE A 107 1.64 -4.97 -14.80
CA ILE A 107 3.07 -5.33 -14.82
C ILE A 107 3.72 -4.75 -16.07
#